data_AF-A0A5N5W875-F1
#
_entry.id   AF-A0A5N5W875-F1
#
_cell.length_a   1.000
_cell.length_b   1.000
_cell.length_c   1.000
_cell.angle_alpha   90.00
_cell.angle_beta   90.00
_cell.angle_gamma   90.00
#
_symmetry.space_group_name_H-M   'P 1'
#
loop_
_entity.id
_entity.type
_entity.pdbx_description
1 polymer ?
#
loop_
_entity_poly.entity_id
_entity_poly.type
_entity_poly.pdbx_seq_one_letter_code
_entity_poly.pdbx_strand_id
1 'polypeptide(L)'
;MDEWVVLVLAMVAVIVVVVSVILLRGRRVGAGEDPSETPDVIEYMTMMIGVVYAIVLGLAIAGVWEARNSAQATVQAEAQALHEIQERVQAFAPAAREQVRADVDTYVQYVVHKEWPGMLDDGQLTDKGKELLDKVRADITAYEPRNDRESQSYQPLLDQAGAADAARNARAQSAGDTMPGVVWFGLIGGALVAVGLIYTLQIRRSPRELLLAGLYSALIAFLLFLIWDFDAPFGHYVGDTTDAFTDLFAV
;
A
#
# COMPACT_ATOMS: atom_id res chain seq x y z
N MET A 1 -9.48 8.03 26.42
CA MET A 1 -10.27 8.66 25.34
C MET A 1 -9.64 8.16 24.07
N ASP A 2 -10.42 7.54 23.18
CA ASP A 2 -9.89 7.06 21.91
C ASP A 2 -9.23 8.23 21.18
N GLU A 3 -8.04 8.03 20.62
CA GLU A 3 -7.27 9.07 19.91
C GLU A 3 -8.12 9.75 18.82
N TRP A 4 -9.04 8.98 18.23
CA TRP A 4 -10.11 9.43 17.34
C TRP A 4 -11.01 10.52 17.91
N VAL A 5 -11.43 10.40 19.17
CA VAL A 5 -12.29 11.38 19.83
C VAL A 5 -11.54 12.68 20.08
N VAL A 6 -10.27 12.59 20.48
CA VAL A 6 -9.41 13.76 20.73
C VAL A 6 -9.14 14.52 19.42
N LEU A 7 -8.87 13.80 18.34
CA LEU A 7 -8.62 14.38 17.02
C LEU A 7 -9.88 15.00 16.39
N VAL A 8 -11.02 14.33 16.48
CA VAL A 8 -12.31 14.89 16.02
C VAL A 8 -12.67 16.14 16.82
N LEU A 9 -12.49 16.13 18.15
CA LEU A 9 -12.74 17.30 18.98
C LEU A 9 -11.78 18.46 18.66
N ALA A 10 -10.50 18.17 18.42
CA ALA A 10 -9.53 19.19 18.02
C ALA A 10 -9.91 19.80 16.65
N MET A 11 -10.31 18.98 15.67
CA MET A 11 -10.72 19.43 14.35
C MET A 11 -12.02 20.26 14.41
N VAL A 12 -13.02 19.80 15.16
CA VAL A 12 -14.26 20.55 15.39
C VAL A 12 -13.97 21.87 16.10
N ALA A 13 -13.08 21.89 17.10
CA ALA A 13 -12.67 23.12 17.77
C ALA A 13 -12.01 24.10 16.79
N VAL A 14 -11.13 23.63 15.91
CA VAL A 14 -10.49 24.46 14.88
C VAL A 14 -11.53 24.99 13.88
N ILE A 15 -12.44 24.16 13.38
CA ILE A 15 -13.52 24.58 12.48
C ILE A 15 -14.42 25.61 13.15
N VAL A 16 -14.81 25.40 14.41
CA VAL A 16 -15.63 26.34 15.17
C VAL A 16 -14.90 27.66 15.36
N VAL A 17 -13.60 27.66 15.67
CA VAL A 17 -12.79 28.87 15.77
C VAL A 17 -12.73 29.61 14.43
N VAL A 18 -12.46 28.91 13.33
CA VAL A 18 -12.37 29.50 11.98
C VAL A 18 -13.71 30.09 11.54
N VAL A 19 -14.81 29.33 11.66
CA VAL A 19 -16.16 29.79 11.32
C VAL A 19 -16.57 30.96 12.21
N SER A 20 -16.26 30.91 13.51
CA SER A 20 -16.53 32.01 14.43
C SER A 20 -15.76 33.26 14.05
N VAL A 21 -14.48 33.14 13.69
CA VAL A 21 -13.66 34.27 13.24
C VAL A 21 -14.18 34.88 11.94
N ILE A 22 -14.59 34.05 10.97
CA ILE A 22 -15.17 34.50 9.70
C ILE A 22 -16.51 35.24 9.96
N LEU A 23 -17.40 34.67 10.76
CA LEU A 23 -18.69 35.28 11.09
C LEU A 23 -18.54 36.56 11.93
N LEU A 24 -17.58 36.59 12.86
CA LEU A 24 -17.28 37.78 13.67
C LEU A 24 -16.63 38.88 12.84
N ARG A 25 -15.75 38.57 11.88
CA ARG A 25 -15.24 39.54 10.90
C ARG A 25 -16.34 40.03 9.97
N GLY A 26 -17.16 39.15 9.41
CA GLY A 26 -18.29 39.51 8.56
C GLY A 26 -19.33 40.41 9.24
N ARG A 27 -19.44 40.34 10.57
CA ARG A 27 -20.27 41.25 11.39
C ARG A 27 -19.57 42.53 11.83
N ARG A 28 -18.23 42.59 11.84
CA ARG A 28 -17.43 43.75 12.30
C ARG A 28 -16.93 44.66 11.18
N VAL A 29 -16.94 44.22 9.92
CA VAL A 29 -16.62 45.09 8.76
C VAL A 29 -17.77 46.09 8.56
N GLY A 30 -17.78 47.12 9.40
CA GLY A 30 -18.55 48.33 9.21
C GLY A 30 -17.79 49.27 8.28
N ALA A 31 -18.31 49.46 7.07
CA ALA A 31 -18.21 50.60 6.15
C ALA A 31 -16.91 51.46 6.01
N GLY A 32 -15.74 51.12 6.58
CA GLY A 32 -14.60 52.06 6.56
C GLY A 32 -13.20 51.52 6.83
N GLU A 33 -12.97 50.21 6.93
CA GLU A 33 -11.60 49.67 6.98
C GLU A 33 -11.08 49.41 5.57
N ASP A 34 -9.92 49.99 5.25
CA ASP A 34 -9.21 49.84 3.99
C ASP A 34 -8.71 48.37 3.87
N PRO A 35 -9.22 47.55 2.92
CA PRO A 35 -8.95 46.10 2.87
C PRO A 35 -7.52 45.72 2.47
N SER A 36 -6.62 46.70 2.36
CA SER A 36 -5.35 46.63 1.63
C SER A 36 -4.13 46.20 2.46
N GLU A 37 -4.17 46.24 3.80
CA GLU A 37 -3.01 45.87 4.65
C GLU A 37 -3.02 44.44 5.20
N THR A 38 -4.17 43.75 5.23
CA THR A 38 -4.28 42.33 5.65
C THR A 38 -4.08 41.25 4.53
N PRO A 39 -4.10 41.53 3.21
CA PRO A 39 -3.99 40.50 2.17
C PRO A 39 -2.68 39.70 2.21
N ASP A 40 -1.52 40.36 2.37
CA ASP A 40 -0.21 39.74 2.18
C ASP A 40 0.08 38.61 3.18
N VAL A 41 -0.33 38.78 4.44
CA VAL A 41 -0.11 37.76 5.48
C VAL A 41 -1.00 36.54 5.22
N ILE A 42 -2.24 36.74 4.79
CA ILE A 42 -3.18 35.65 4.49
C ILE A 42 -2.73 34.88 3.24
N GLU A 43 -2.25 35.59 2.22
CA GLU A 43 -1.69 34.98 1.02
C GLU A 43 -0.43 34.16 1.34
N TYR A 44 0.48 34.72 2.13
CA TYR A 44 1.69 34.03 2.59
C TYR A 44 1.37 32.78 3.44
N MET A 45 0.44 32.88 4.38
CA MET A 45 0.00 31.73 5.20
C MET A 45 -0.65 30.63 4.35
N THR A 46 -1.48 31.00 3.38
CA THR A 46 -2.12 30.04 2.46
C THR A 46 -1.07 29.33 1.59
N MET A 47 -0.09 30.07 1.08
CA MET A 47 1.04 29.51 0.35
C MET A 47 1.84 28.53 1.23
N MET A 48 2.16 28.92 2.47
CA MET A 48 2.91 28.07 3.40
C MET A 48 2.16 26.78 3.72
N ILE A 49 0.85 26.85 3.99
CA ILE A 49 0.00 25.68 4.22
C ILE A 49 0.00 24.77 2.99
N GLY A 50 -0.13 25.33 1.79
CA GLY A 50 -0.05 24.59 0.54
C GLY A 50 1.28 23.86 0.36
N VAL A 51 2.41 24.50 0.70
CA VAL A 51 3.74 23.88 0.64
C VAL A 51 3.88 22.75 1.66
N VAL A 52 3.49 22.97 2.91
CA VAL A 52 3.54 21.92 3.95
C VAL A 52 2.67 20.74 3.57
N TYR A 53 1.45 20.99 3.07
CA TYR A 53 0.56 19.94 2.60
C TYR A 53 1.15 19.18 1.42
N ALA A 54 1.75 19.87 0.44
CA ALA A 54 2.41 19.23 -0.69
C ALA A 54 3.58 18.32 -0.26
N ILE A 55 4.35 18.72 0.75
CA ILE A 55 5.42 17.88 1.32
C ILE A 55 4.84 16.63 1.97
N VAL A 56 3.82 16.78 2.83
CA VAL A 56 3.17 15.65 3.50
C VAL A 56 2.57 14.68 2.46
N LEU A 57 1.89 15.22 1.45
CA LEU A 57 1.29 14.45 0.37
C LEU A 57 2.35 13.69 -0.45
N GLY A 58 3.47 14.33 -0.76
CA GLY A 58 4.59 13.70 -1.47
C GLY A 58 5.23 12.57 -0.66
N LEU A 59 5.43 12.76 0.65
CA LEU A 59 5.94 11.70 1.54
C LEU A 59 4.94 10.53 1.68
N ALA A 60 3.64 10.83 1.73
CA ALA A 60 2.60 9.81 1.76
C ALA A 60 2.62 8.93 0.50
N ILE A 61 2.69 9.54 -0.69
CA ILE A 61 2.81 8.83 -1.97
C ILE A 61 4.07 7.97 -2.00
N ALA A 62 5.22 8.51 -1.57
CA ALA A 62 6.45 7.75 -1.51
C ALA A 62 6.35 6.54 -0.57
N GLY A 63 5.64 6.68 0.55
CA GLY A 63 5.40 5.60 1.51
C GLY A 63 4.59 4.45 0.93
N VAL A 64 3.44 4.72 0.30
CA VAL A 64 2.63 3.66 -0.34
C VAL A 64 3.35 3.03 -1.52
N TRP A 65 4.10 3.81 -2.30
CA TRP A 65 4.92 3.29 -3.39
C TRP A 65 5.99 2.32 -2.91
N GLU A 66 6.69 2.66 -1.83
CA GLU A 66 7.70 1.78 -1.24
C GLU A 66 7.08 0.50 -0.68
N ALA A 67 5.94 0.61 0.00
CA ALA A 67 5.22 -0.54 0.53
C ALA A 67 4.76 -1.49 -0.59
N ARG A 68 4.23 -0.94 -1.69
CA ARG A 68 3.86 -1.69 -2.90
C ARG A 68 5.06 -2.41 -3.51
N ASN A 69 6.21 -1.74 -3.65
CA ASN A 69 7.43 -2.37 -4.19
C ASN A 69 7.95 -3.49 -3.28
N SER A 70 7.93 -3.27 -1.96
CA SER A 70 8.36 -4.26 -0.98
C SER A 70 7.46 -5.50 -1.00
N ALA A 71 6.15 -5.29 -1.12
CA ALA A 71 5.19 -6.38 -1.28
C ALA A 71 5.46 -7.16 -2.57
N GLN A 72 5.57 -6.50 -3.72
CA GLN A 72 5.90 -7.16 -5.00
C GLN A 72 7.21 -7.95 -4.94
N ALA A 73 8.26 -7.40 -4.33
CA ALA A 73 9.54 -8.09 -4.15
C ALA A 73 9.40 -9.36 -3.31
N THR A 74 8.52 -9.35 -2.31
CA THR A 74 8.24 -10.52 -1.46
C THR A 74 7.55 -11.64 -2.27
N VAL A 75 6.58 -11.29 -3.10
CA VAL A 75 5.90 -12.26 -3.99
C VAL A 75 6.87 -12.84 -5.00
N GLN A 76 7.71 -12.00 -5.60
CA GLN A 76 8.73 -12.43 -6.54
C GLN A 76 9.74 -13.37 -5.89
N ALA A 77 10.14 -13.10 -4.65
CA ALA A 77 11.03 -13.98 -3.89
C ALA A 77 10.39 -15.35 -3.62
N GLU A 78 9.09 -15.37 -3.29
CA GLU A 78 8.33 -16.62 -3.10
C GLU A 78 8.28 -17.45 -4.38
N ALA A 79 7.87 -16.84 -5.50
CA ALA A 79 7.79 -17.50 -6.80
C ALA A 79 9.16 -17.99 -7.29
N GLN A 80 10.21 -17.17 -7.15
CA GLN A 80 11.57 -17.55 -7.54
C GLN A 80 12.11 -18.71 -6.71
N ALA A 81 11.87 -18.71 -5.39
CA ALA A 81 12.32 -19.80 -4.52
C ALA A 81 11.68 -21.14 -4.92
N LEU A 82 10.39 -21.13 -5.25
CA LEU A 82 9.66 -22.31 -5.73
C LEU A 82 10.16 -22.77 -7.11
N HIS A 83 10.46 -21.82 -8.00
CA HIS A 83 11.01 -22.14 -9.31
C HIS A 83 12.40 -22.77 -9.20
N GLU A 84 13.26 -22.23 -8.33
CA GLU A 84 14.58 -22.81 -8.03
C GLU A 84 14.46 -24.24 -7.46
N ILE A 85 13.42 -24.54 -6.68
CA ILE A 85 13.14 -25.91 -6.23
C ILE A 85 12.84 -26.82 -7.42
N GLN A 86 11.97 -26.40 -8.36
CA GLN A 86 11.63 -27.20 -9.55
C GLN A 86 12.83 -27.46 -10.47
N GLU A 87 13.73 -26.49 -10.59
CA GLU A 87 14.94 -26.59 -11.39
C GLU A 87 16.02 -27.45 -10.70
N ARG A 88 16.26 -27.26 -9.41
CA ARG A 88 17.30 -28.00 -8.68
C ARG A 88 16.92 -29.46 -8.42
N VAL A 89 15.63 -29.76 -8.31
CA VAL A 89 15.16 -31.15 -8.14
C VAL A 89 15.46 -32.02 -9.37
N GLN A 90 15.91 -31.43 -10.49
CA GLN A 90 16.43 -32.16 -11.65
C GLN A 90 17.63 -33.07 -11.32
N ALA A 91 18.33 -32.85 -10.19
CA ALA A 91 19.39 -33.74 -9.74
C ALA A 91 18.87 -35.05 -9.09
N PHE A 92 17.61 -35.06 -8.61
CA PHE A 92 17.04 -36.22 -7.92
C PHE A 92 16.56 -37.31 -8.90
N ALA A 93 16.33 -38.51 -8.35
CA ALA A 93 15.73 -39.62 -9.07
C ALA A 93 14.35 -39.23 -9.65
N PRO A 94 13.95 -39.77 -10.83
CA PRO A 94 12.74 -39.34 -11.55
C PRO A 94 11.46 -39.32 -10.70
N ALA A 95 11.24 -40.36 -9.89
CA ALA A 95 10.05 -40.46 -9.04
C ALA A 95 9.97 -39.34 -7.98
N ALA A 96 11.08 -39.06 -7.29
CA ALA A 96 11.12 -37.99 -6.28
C ALA A 96 11.03 -36.60 -6.93
N ARG A 97 11.63 -36.43 -8.11
CA ARG A 97 11.54 -35.21 -8.90
C ARG A 97 10.12 -34.87 -9.31
N GLU A 98 9.38 -35.84 -9.84
CA GLU A 98 7.99 -35.65 -10.26
C GLU A 98 7.08 -35.34 -9.07
N GLN A 99 7.29 -36.01 -7.93
CA GLN A 99 6.55 -35.76 -6.71
C GLN A 99 6.73 -34.31 -6.22
N VAL A 100 7.98 -33.87 -6.01
CA VAL A 100 8.26 -32.50 -5.53
C VAL A 100 7.73 -31.45 -6.51
N ARG A 101 7.85 -31.67 -7.83
CA ARG A 101 7.30 -30.74 -8.83
C ARG A 101 5.79 -30.63 -8.74
N ALA A 102 5.09 -31.77 -8.61
CA ALA A 102 3.63 -31.79 -8.46
C ALA A 102 3.17 -31.10 -7.17
N ASP A 103 3.91 -31.24 -6.07
CA ASP A 103 3.59 -30.55 -4.82
C ASP A 103 3.80 -29.04 -4.92
N VAL A 104 4.87 -28.60 -5.59
CA VAL A 104 5.08 -27.17 -5.90
C VAL A 104 3.95 -26.63 -6.79
N ASP A 105 3.58 -27.34 -7.85
CA ASP A 105 2.48 -26.90 -8.73
C ASP A 105 1.15 -26.83 -7.97
N THR A 106 0.87 -27.81 -7.11
CA THR A 106 -0.32 -27.81 -6.25
C THR A 106 -0.33 -26.63 -5.28
N TYR A 107 0.82 -26.31 -4.68
CA TYR A 107 0.97 -25.12 -3.85
C TYR A 107 0.69 -23.84 -4.64
N VAL A 108 1.34 -23.66 -5.79
CA VAL A 108 1.20 -22.45 -6.61
C VAL A 108 -0.25 -22.27 -7.09
N GLN A 109 -0.89 -23.33 -7.59
CA GLN A 109 -2.31 -23.28 -7.99
C GLN A 109 -3.22 -22.89 -6.82
N TYR A 110 -2.97 -23.42 -5.63
CA TYR A 110 -3.72 -23.06 -4.43
C TYR A 110 -3.50 -21.60 -4.04
N VAL A 111 -2.25 -21.13 -4.08
CA VAL A 111 -1.91 -19.74 -3.76
C VAL A 111 -2.64 -18.78 -4.69
N VAL A 112 -2.52 -18.97 -6.01
CA VAL A 112 -3.10 -18.07 -7.02
C VAL A 112 -4.63 -18.09 -6.98
N HIS A 113 -5.27 -19.26 -6.88
CA HIS A 113 -6.72 -19.37 -7.04
C HIS A 113 -7.53 -19.31 -5.74
N LYS A 114 -6.92 -19.55 -4.58
CA LYS A 114 -7.63 -19.66 -3.29
C LYS A 114 -7.06 -18.76 -2.22
N GLU A 115 -5.75 -18.81 -2.01
CA GLU A 115 -5.13 -18.01 -0.95
C GLU A 115 -5.10 -16.52 -1.30
N TRP A 116 -4.78 -16.17 -2.56
CA TRP A 116 -4.71 -14.78 -3.00
C TRP A 116 -6.04 -14.04 -2.86
N PRO A 117 -7.16 -14.56 -3.39
CA PRO A 117 -8.45 -13.90 -3.22
C PRO A 117 -8.85 -13.77 -1.74
N GLY A 118 -8.63 -14.82 -0.92
CA GLY A 118 -8.91 -14.75 0.52
C GLY A 118 -8.02 -13.74 1.26
N MET A 119 -6.76 -13.60 0.86
CA MET A 119 -5.85 -12.62 1.43
C MET A 119 -6.28 -11.19 1.09
N LEU A 120 -6.81 -10.95 -0.11
CA LEU A 120 -7.34 -9.65 -0.52
C LEU A 120 -8.65 -9.30 0.21
N ASP A 121 -9.51 -10.30 0.46
CA ASP A 121 -10.82 -10.09 1.08
C ASP A 121 -10.73 -9.97 2.61
N ASP A 122 -9.98 -10.87 3.26
CA ASP A 122 -9.95 -11.03 4.73
C ASP A 122 -8.64 -10.51 5.36
N GLY A 123 -7.65 -10.10 4.55
CA GLY A 123 -6.34 -9.65 5.03
C GLY A 123 -5.49 -10.76 5.67
N GLN A 124 -5.87 -12.03 5.50
CA GLN A 124 -5.23 -13.17 6.16
C GLN A 124 -4.86 -14.28 5.17
N LEU A 125 -3.70 -14.90 5.41
CA LEU A 125 -3.33 -16.12 4.71
C LEU A 125 -4.06 -17.33 5.31
N THR A 126 -4.26 -18.34 4.48
CA THR A 126 -4.93 -19.59 4.88
C THR A 126 -3.96 -20.56 5.56
N ASP A 127 -4.45 -21.42 6.46
CA ASP A 127 -3.64 -22.50 7.02
C ASP A 127 -3.27 -23.56 5.96
N LYS A 128 -4.10 -23.71 4.93
CA LYS A 128 -3.90 -24.73 3.89
C LYS A 128 -2.67 -24.45 3.02
N GLY A 129 -2.36 -23.19 2.73
CA GLY A 129 -1.13 -22.85 2.01
C GLY A 129 0.12 -23.28 2.79
N LYS A 130 0.10 -23.09 4.12
CA LYS A 130 1.19 -23.55 4.99
C LYS A 130 1.34 -25.07 4.96
N GLU A 131 0.24 -25.81 5.06
CA GLU A 131 0.25 -27.28 4.99
C GLU A 131 0.84 -27.78 3.67
N LEU A 132 0.51 -27.15 2.55
CA LEU A 132 1.04 -27.50 1.23
C LEU A 132 2.54 -27.22 1.13
N LEU A 133 3.03 -26.10 1.68
CA LEU A 133 4.45 -25.78 1.69
C LEU A 133 5.25 -26.70 2.63
N ASP A 134 4.67 -27.05 3.78
CA ASP A 134 5.23 -28.02 4.72
C ASP A 134 5.33 -29.40 4.07
N LYS A 135 4.37 -29.78 3.21
CA LYS A 135 4.43 -31.01 2.41
C LYS A 135 5.61 -31.01 1.44
N VAL A 136 5.83 -29.92 0.69
CA VAL A 136 7.00 -29.76 -0.19
C VAL A 136 8.30 -29.95 0.60
N ARG A 137 8.41 -29.30 1.77
CA ARG A 137 9.57 -29.43 2.66
C ARG A 137 9.75 -30.87 3.17
N ALA A 138 8.67 -31.53 3.56
CA ALA A 138 8.69 -32.90 4.04
C ALA A 138 9.17 -33.89 2.96
N ASP A 139 8.70 -33.73 1.73
CA ASP A 139 9.06 -34.61 0.61
C ASP A 139 10.50 -34.41 0.15
N ILE A 140 11.03 -33.18 0.21
CA ILE A 140 12.47 -32.92 0.03
C ILE A 140 13.27 -33.58 1.17
N THR A 141 12.82 -33.45 2.42
CA THR A 141 13.55 -33.94 3.60
C THR A 141 13.55 -35.47 3.71
N ALA A 142 12.49 -36.13 3.22
CA ALA A 142 12.36 -37.59 3.21
C ALA A 142 13.27 -38.25 2.16
N TYR A 143 13.84 -37.48 1.23
CA TYR A 143 14.73 -38.01 0.19
C TYR A 143 16.15 -38.24 0.74
N GLU A 144 16.58 -39.50 0.77
CA GLU A 144 17.98 -39.85 1.07
C GLU A 144 18.87 -39.72 -0.20
N PRO A 145 19.85 -38.79 -0.22
CA PRO A 145 20.74 -38.61 -1.36
C PRO A 145 21.59 -39.86 -1.63
N ARG A 146 21.62 -40.31 -2.89
CA ARG A 146 22.30 -41.56 -3.27
C ARG A 146 23.72 -41.38 -3.78
N ASN A 147 24.10 -40.15 -4.11
CA ASN A 147 25.42 -39.80 -4.66
C ASN A 147 25.85 -38.38 -4.24
N ASP A 148 27.14 -38.07 -4.42
CA ASP A 148 27.71 -36.77 -4.03
C ASP A 148 27.03 -35.58 -4.74
N ARG A 149 26.56 -35.78 -5.97
CA ARG A 149 25.86 -34.75 -6.75
C ARG A 149 24.48 -34.41 -6.17
N GLU A 150 23.75 -35.42 -5.73
CA GLU A 150 22.47 -35.27 -5.02
C GLU A 150 22.69 -34.64 -3.64
N SER A 151 23.73 -35.06 -2.92
CA SER A 151 24.05 -34.50 -1.60
C SER A 151 24.42 -33.02 -1.67
N GLN A 152 25.13 -32.58 -2.72
CA GLN A 152 25.43 -31.17 -2.96
C GLN A 152 24.21 -30.34 -3.36
N SER A 153 23.18 -30.97 -3.92
CA SER A 153 21.93 -30.30 -4.34
C SER A 153 20.88 -30.27 -3.23
N TYR A 154 20.99 -31.17 -2.24
CA TYR A 154 20.05 -31.32 -1.13
C TYR A 154 19.98 -30.09 -0.22
N GLN A 155 21.13 -29.59 0.26
CA GLN A 155 21.15 -28.44 1.17
C GLN A 155 20.56 -27.17 0.50
N PRO A 156 20.95 -26.80 -0.74
CA PRO A 156 20.32 -25.68 -1.44
C PRO A 156 18.81 -25.83 -1.64
N LEU A 157 18.29 -27.04 -1.82
CA LEU A 157 16.84 -27.27 -1.95
C LEU A 157 16.10 -26.96 -0.64
N LEU A 158 16.65 -27.39 0.50
CA LEU A 158 16.09 -27.05 1.81
C LEU A 158 16.16 -25.55 2.09
N ASP A 159 17.26 -24.90 1.71
CA ASP A 159 17.42 -23.46 1.86
C ASP A 159 16.36 -22.69 1.05
N GLN A 160 16.04 -23.14 -0.17
CA GLN A 160 14.97 -22.55 -0.99
C GLN A 160 13.57 -22.82 -0.41
N ALA A 161 13.33 -23.99 0.16
CA ALA A 161 12.07 -24.27 0.88
C ALA A 161 11.95 -23.40 2.15
N GLY A 162 13.07 -23.04 2.78
CA GLY A 162 13.12 -22.04 3.85
C GLY A 162 12.81 -20.62 3.33
N ALA A 163 13.40 -20.25 2.20
CA ALA A 163 13.20 -18.94 1.57
C ALA A 163 11.73 -18.72 1.13
N ALA A 164 11.09 -19.74 0.55
CA ALA A 164 9.68 -19.68 0.17
C ALA A 164 8.76 -19.47 1.39
N ASP A 165 9.02 -20.16 2.50
CA ASP A 165 8.26 -20.02 3.75
C ASP A 165 8.49 -18.64 4.40
N ALA A 166 9.73 -18.15 4.42
CA ALA A 166 10.04 -16.81 4.88
C ALA A 166 9.32 -15.73 4.03
N ALA A 167 9.34 -15.87 2.71
CA ALA A 167 8.66 -14.96 1.80
C ALA A 167 7.13 -14.99 1.99
N ARG A 168 6.53 -16.18 2.13
CA ARG A 168 5.11 -16.34 2.45
C ARG A 168 4.74 -15.65 3.76
N ASN A 169 5.53 -15.83 4.82
CA ASN A 169 5.27 -15.20 6.11
C ASN A 169 5.46 -13.67 6.08
N ALA A 170 6.38 -13.18 5.24
CA ALA A 170 6.53 -11.75 4.99
C ALA A 170 5.32 -11.19 4.22
N ARG A 171 4.80 -11.92 3.23
CA ARG A 171 3.55 -11.58 2.52
C ARG A 171 2.37 -11.49 3.49
N ALA A 172 2.27 -12.42 4.44
CA ALA A 172 1.25 -12.39 5.49
C ALA A 172 1.29 -11.11 6.33
N GLN A 173 2.49 -10.67 6.72
CA GLN A 173 2.69 -9.49 7.56
C GLN A 173 2.37 -8.20 6.82
N SER A 174 2.61 -8.18 5.51
CA SER A 174 2.35 -7.03 4.64
C SER A 174 0.96 -7.03 3.99
N ALA A 175 0.09 -7.99 4.33
CA ALA A 175 -1.25 -8.13 3.73
C ALA A 175 -2.26 -7.08 4.23
N GLY A 176 -1.97 -6.39 5.34
CA GLY A 176 -2.83 -5.33 5.87
C GLY A 176 -2.60 -3.96 5.21
N ASP A 177 -3.49 -3.02 5.53
CA ASP A 177 -3.41 -1.64 5.06
C ASP A 177 -2.07 -0.97 5.42
N THR A 178 -1.48 -0.26 4.46
CA THR A 178 -0.18 0.38 4.67
C THR A 178 -0.28 1.69 5.44
N MET A 179 -1.40 2.40 5.32
CA MET A 179 -1.63 3.67 6.00
C MET A 179 -2.58 3.54 7.20
N PRO A 180 -2.11 3.87 8.43
CA PRO A 180 -2.99 4.02 9.57
C PRO A 180 -4.07 5.07 9.30
N GLY A 181 -5.30 4.84 9.75
CA GLY A 181 -6.41 5.78 9.53
C GLY A 181 -6.16 7.22 10.02
N VAL A 182 -5.22 7.42 10.96
CA VAL A 182 -4.76 8.76 11.40
C VAL A 182 -4.07 9.54 10.28
N VAL A 183 -3.29 8.87 9.43
CA VAL A 183 -2.62 9.48 8.27
C VAL A 183 -3.67 9.93 7.24
N TRP A 184 -4.64 9.06 6.94
CA TRP A 184 -5.79 9.38 6.08
C TRP A 184 -6.58 10.59 6.58
N PHE A 185 -6.84 10.67 7.88
CA PHE A 185 -7.47 11.84 8.48
C PHE A 185 -6.66 13.12 8.26
N GLY A 186 -5.34 13.07 8.43
CA GLY A 186 -4.44 14.20 8.16
C GLY A 186 -4.43 14.62 6.68
N LEU A 187 -4.42 13.65 5.76
CA LEU A 187 -4.46 13.89 4.31
C LEU A 187 -5.78 14.53 3.88
N ILE A 188 -6.92 13.95 4.28
CA ILE A 188 -8.25 14.48 3.94
C ILE A 188 -8.47 15.84 4.62
N GLY A 189 -8.11 15.97 5.91
CA GLY A 189 -8.22 17.23 6.64
C GLY A 189 -7.36 18.33 6.02
N GLY A 190 -6.11 18.02 5.65
CA GLY A 190 -5.21 18.93 4.95
C GLY A 190 -5.75 19.36 3.59
N ALA A 191 -6.32 18.43 2.81
CA ALA A 191 -6.98 18.72 1.54
C ALA A 191 -8.15 19.70 1.72
N LEU A 192 -9.03 19.45 2.70
CA LEU A 192 -10.18 20.31 2.99
C LEU A 192 -9.76 21.71 3.41
N VAL A 193 -8.69 21.84 4.22
CA VAL A 193 -8.15 23.14 4.61
C VAL A 193 -7.54 23.85 3.41
N ALA A 194 -6.70 23.18 2.62
CA ALA A 194 -6.04 23.77 1.45
C ALA A 194 -7.06 24.25 0.40
N VAL A 195 -8.02 23.40 0.02
CA VAL A 195 -9.09 23.75 -0.92
C VAL A 195 -10.02 24.80 -0.33
N GLY A 196 -10.39 24.67 0.95
CA GLY A 196 -11.26 25.62 1.64
C GLY A 196 -10.68 27.03 1.67
N LEU A 197 -9.38 27.17 1.95
CA LEU A 197 -8.71 28.47 1.95
C LEU A 197 -8.68 29.09 0.55
N ILE A 198 -8.38 28.31 -0.49
CA ILE A 198 -8.35 28.80 -1.88
C ILE A 198 -9.73 29.32 -2.31
N TYR A 199 -10.78 28.54 -2.05
CA TYR A 199 -12.15 28.92 -2.44
C TYR A 199 -12.71 30.08 -1.61
N THR A 200 -12.31 30.24 -0.35
CA THR A 200 -12.81 31.30 0.54
C THR A 200 -12.05 32.61 0.42
N LEU A 201 -10.75 32.59 0.10
CA LEU A 201 -9.87 33.77 0.16
C LEU A 201 -9.41 34.28 -1.21
N GLN A 202 -9.32 33.42 -2.24
CA GLN A 202 -8.72 33.81 -3.54
C GLN A 202 -9.72 34.02 -4.68
N ILE A 203 -10.99 33.61 -4.57
CA ILE A 203 -11.95 33.77 -5.67
C ILE A 203 -12.48 35.21 -5.73
N ARG A 204 -11.92 36.01 -6.65
CA ARG A 204 -12.48 37.31 -7.09
C ARG A 204 -13.31 37.13 -8.36
N ARG A 205 -14.38 36.32 -8.32
CA ARG A 205 -15.43 36.19 -9.36
C ARG A 205 -14.95 36.14 -10.84
N SER A 206 -13.70 35.76 -11.13
CA SER A 206 -13.15 35.68 -12.49
C SER A 206 -13.16 34.23 -12.97
N PRO A 207 -13.65 33.92 -14.19
CA PRO A 207 -13.66 32.56 -14.72
C PRO A 207 -12.29 31.88 -14.75
N ARG A 208 -11.20 32.65 -14.87
CA ARG A 208 -9.82 32.14 -14.88
C ARG A 208 -9.35 31.63 -13.52
N GLU A 209 -9.71 32.33 -12.45
CA GLU A 209 -9.37 31.95 -11.07
C GLU A 209 -10.14 30.68 -10.66
N LEU A 210 -11.41 30.57 -11.06
CA LEU A 210 -12.21 29.36 -10.87
C LEU A 210 -11.62 28.15 -11.61
N LEU A 211 -11.10 28.34 -12.83
CA LEU A 211 -10.44 27.28 -13.59
C LEU A 211 -9.16 26.80 -12.90
N LEU A 212 -8.33 27.71 -12.39
CA LEU A 212 -7.11 27.36 -11.66
C LEU A 212 -7.41 26.64 -10.33
N ALA A 213 -8.39 27.14 -9.57
CA ALA A 213 -8.83 26.50 -8.33
C ALA A 213 -9.42 25.09 -8.57
N GLY A 214 -10.18 24.94 -9.66
CA GLY A 214 -10.70 23.65 -10.11
C GLY A 214 -9.59 22.67 -10.48
N LEU A 215 -8.59 23.13 -11.24
CA LEU A 215 -7.44 22.30 -11.62
C LEU A 215 -6.60 21.87 -10.40
N TYR A 216 -6.40 22.79 -9.44
CA TYR A 216 -5.71 22.48 -8.19
C TYR A 216 -6.46 21.46 -7.34
N SER A 217 -7.78 21.60 -7.23
CA SER A 217 -8.63 20.65 -6.51
C SER A 217 -8.66 19.28 -7.19
N ALA A 218 -8.71 19.26 -8.53
CA ALA A 218 -8.62 18.03 -9.31
C ALA A 218 -7.26 17.34 -9.12
N LEU A 219 -6.17 18.11 -9.06
CA LEU A 219 -4.84 17.58 -8.77
C LEU A 219 -4.78 16.95 -7.36
N ILE A 220 -5.27 17.63 -6.33
CA ILE A 220 -5.32 17.06 -4.98
C ILE A 220 -6.16 15.79 -4.94
N ALA A 221 -7.35 15.80 -5.55
CA ALA A 221 -8.22 14.63 -5.63
C ALA A 221 -7.53 13.46 -6.35
N PHE A 222 -6.83 13.73 -7.45
CA PHE A 222 -6.05 12.73 -8.18
C PHE A 222 -4.90 12.15 -7.34
N LEU A 223 -4.17 12.98 -6.60
CA LEU A 223 -3.08 12.51 -5.74
C LEU A 223 -3.61 11.70 -4.54
N LEU A 224 -4.73 12.10 -3.94
CA LEU A 224 -5.39 11.31 -2.90
C LEU A 224 -5.90 9.96 -3.46
N PHE A 225 -6.45 9.96 -4.68
CA PHE A 225 -6.84 8.74 -5.36
C PHE A 225 -5.63 7.82 -5.60
N LEU A 226 -4.49 8.36 -6.03
CA LEU A 226 -3.26 7.58 -6.20
C LEU A 226 -2.78 6.96 -4.88
N ILE A 227 -2.87 7.70 -3.77
CA ILE A 227 -2.54 7.16 -2.45
C ILE A 227 -3.49 6.02 -2.10
N TRP A 228 -4.80 6.19 -2.32
CA TRP A 228 -5.80 5.16 -2.06
C TRP A 228 -5.57 3.89 -2.88
N ASP A 229 -5.30 4.04 -4.17
CA ASP A 229 -5.05 2.92 -5.08
C ASP A 229 -3.78 2.14 -4.69
N PHE A 230 -2.75 2.81 -4.17
CA PHE A 230 -1.51 2.19 -3.73
C PHE A 230 -1.50 1.79 -2.24
N ASP A 231 -2.50 2.19 -1.45
CA ASP A 231 -2.61 1.85 -0.03
C ASP A 231 -2.83 0.34 0.18
N ALA A 232 -3.36 -0.34 -0.85
CA ALA A 232 -3.40 -1.80 -0.94
C ALA A 232 -2.12 -2.33 -1.62
N PRO A 233 -1.12 -2.82 -0.86
CA PRO A 233 0.18 -3.19 -1.39
C PRO A 233 0.12 -4.41 -2.32
N PHE A 234 -0.91 -5.26 -2.21
CA PHE A 234 -1.19 -6.35 -3.15
C PHE A 234 -2.22 -5.99 -4.22
N GLY A 235 -2.76 -4.77 -4.17
CA GLY A 235 -3.71 -4.22 -5.13
C GLY A 235 -5.13 -4.63 -4.75
N HIS A 236 -6.11 -4.04 -5.44
CA HIS A 236 -7.52 -4.38 -5.23
C HIS A 236 -8.00 -5.53 -6.13
N TYR A 237 -7.12 -6.01 -7.02
CA TYR A 237 -7.45 -7.04 -8.01
C TYR A 237 -6.38 -8.13 -8.01
N VAL A 238 -6.84 -9.39 -8.18
CA VAL A 238 -5.98 -10.59 -8.13
C VAL A 238 -4.83 -10.54 -9.16
N GLY A 239 -5.07 -9.97 -10.35
CA GLY A 239 -4.09 -9.97 -11.44
C GLY A 239 -2.89 -9.05 -11.27
N ASP A 240 -2.95 -8.07 -10.36
CA ASP A 240 -1.93 -7.02 -10.28
C ASP A 240 -0.58 -7.49 -9.70
N THR A 241 -0.58 -8.64 -9.03
CA THR A 241 0.58 -9.13 -8.27
C THR A 241 0.81 -10.64 -8.38
N THR A 242 -0.13 -11.40 -8.96
CA THR A 242 0.08 -12.83 -9.25
C THR A 242 0.97 -13.11 -10.46
N ASP A 243 1.33 -12.08 -11.23
CA ASP A 243 2.16 -12.19 -12.44
C ASP A 243 3.47 -12.96 -12.19
N ALA A 244 4.10 -12.75 -11.03
CA ALA A 244 5.31 -13.46 -10.65
C ALA A 244 5.15 -14.99 -10.61
N PHE A 245 3.95 -15.49 -10.27
CA PHE A 245 3.63 -16.91 -10.31
C PHE A 245 3.25 -17.36 -11.73
N THR A 246 2.42 -16.60 -12.45
CA THR A 246 1.97 -17.00 -13.80
C THR A 246 3.07 -16.92 -14.86
N ASP A 247 4.11 -16.12 -14.63
CA ASP A 247 5.28 -16.04 -15.52
C ASP A 247 6.18 -17.27 -15.42
N LEU A 248 6.30 -17.85 -14.22
CA LEU A 248 7.19 -18.98 -13.93
C LEU A 248 6.47 -20.34 -13.94
N PHE A 249 5.16 -20.35 -13.74
CA PHE A 249 4.34 -21.55 -13.63
C PHE A 249 3.15 -21.47 -14.59
N ALA A 250 2.85 -22.58 -15.26
CA ALA A 250 1.64 -22.70 -16.08
C ALA A 250 0.43 -22.95 -15.17
N VAL A 251 -0.19 -21.87 -14.69
CA VAL A 251 -1.34 -21.87 -13.78
C VAL A 251 -2.61 -21.45 -14.52
#